data_AF-A0A935AC43-F1
#
_entry.id   AF-A0A935AC43-F1
#
_cell.length_a   1.000
_cell.length_b   1.000
_cell.length_c   1.000
_cell.angle_alpha   90.00
_cell.angle_beta   90.00
_cell.angle_gamma   90.00
#
_symmetry.space_group_name_H-M   'P 1'
#
loop_
_entity.id
_entity.type
_entity.pdbx_description
1 polymer ?
#
loop_
_entity_poly.entity_id
_entity_poly.type
_entity_poly.pdbx_seq_one_letter_code
_entity_poly.pdbx_strand_id
1 'polypeptide(L)'
;MSKRLQITLYVIMAYLTVFGFLFLFLPGVAEKVLNTSLPDAALNMLYGQLSLTFAYTAFLAARGGDGLSKLSRVIFALTTGHVVVFGYQLMTGVLDFSQAGPPLIINAIFTVLLFLFRRDIQA
;
A
#
# COMPACT_ATOMS: atom_id res chain seq x y z
N MET A 1 -18.21 2.68 -16.23
CA MET A 1 -18.38 2.17 -14.85
C MET A 1 -19.75 2.58 -14.33
N SER A 2 -20.44 1.76 -13.53
CA SER A 2 -21.75 2.12 -12.96
C SER A 2 -21.62 3.09 -11.78
N LYS A 3 -22.60 3.99 -11.57
CA LYS A 3 -22.59 4.96 -10.46
C LYS A 3 -22.52 4.29 -9.08
N ARG A 4 -23.16 3.12 -8.92
CA ARG A 4 -23.13 2.35 -7.67
C ARG A 4 -21.72 1.86 -7.35
N LEU A 5 -21.04 1.28 -8.33
CA LEU A 5 -19.65 0.81 -8.18
C LEU A 5 -18.69 1.97 -7.88
N GLN A 6 -18.90 3.13 -8.52
CA GLN A 6 -18.13 4.34 -8.25
C GLN A 6 -18.24 4.79 -6.80
N ILE A 7 -19.46 4.86 -6.27
CA ILE A 7 -19.73 5.24 -4.88
C ILE A 7 -19.09 4.23 -3.92
N THR A 8 -19.25 2.93 -4.19
CA THR A 8 -18.61 1.88 -3.39
C THR A 8 -17.09 2.04 -3.33
N LEU A 9 -16.45 2.34 -4.45
CA LEU A 9 -14.99 2.55 -4.49
C LEU A 9 -14.55 3.80 -3.72
N TYR A 10 -15.32 4.88 -3.73
CA TYR A 10 -15.04 6.05 -2.88
C TYR A 10 -15.22 5.76 -1.38
N VAL A 11 -16.24 4.97 -1.01
CA VAL A 11 -16.45 4.53 0.38
C VAL A 11 -15.30 3.64 0.84
N ILE A 12 -14.89 2.66 0.02
CA ILE A 12 -13.74 1.80 0.29
C ILE A 12 -12.46 2.63 0.42
N MET A 13 -12.25 3.62 -0.46
CA MET A 13 -11.12 4.54 -0.36
C MET A 13 -11.12 5.28 0.98
N ALA A 14 -12.22 5.92 1.35
CA ALA A 14 -12.28 6.70 2.59
C ALA A 14 -12.00 5.81 3.81
N TYR A 15 -12.60 4.62 3.86
CA TYR A 15 -12.40 3.64 4.92
C TYR A 15 -10.93 3.23 5.04
N LEU A 16 -10.32 2.79 3.93
CA LEU A 16 -8.93 2.34 3.91
C LEU A 16 -7.95 3.48 4.16
N THR A 17 -8.30 4.73 3.81
CA THR A 17 -7.48 5.90 4.13
C THR A 17 -7.43 6.13 5.64
N VAL A 18 -8.59 6.07 6.30
CA VAL A 18 -8.70 6.26 7.75
C VAL A 18 -7.93 5.17 8.49
N PHE A 19 -8.17 3.90 8.16
CA PHE A 19 -7.43 2.80 8.80
C PHE A 19 -5.95 2.82 8.48
N GLY A 20 -5.60 3.10 7.23
CA GLY A 20 -4.21 3.22 6.83
C GLY A 20 -3.46 4.32 7.58
N PHE A 21 -4.09 5.48 7.75
CA PHE A 21 -3.54 6.59 8.54
C PHE A 21 -3.43 6.24 10.03
N LEU A 22 -4.45 5.59 10.60
CA LEU A 22 -4.45 5.14 11.99
C LEU A 22 -3.32 4.14 12.26
N PHE A 23 -3.13 3.14 11.40
CA PHE A 23 -2.06 2.17 11.54
C PHE A 23 -0.66 2.78 11.34
N LEU A 24 -0.53 3.79 10.47
CA LEU A 24 0.77 4.39 10.16
C LEU A 24 1.23 5.43 11.20
N PHE A 25 0.31 6.25 11.70
CA PHE A 25 0.64 7.41 12.53
C PHE A 25 0.06 7.37 13.94
N LEU A 26 -0.99 6.57 14.17
CA LEU A 26 -1.73 6.53 15.44
C LEU A 26 -2.01 5.08 15.92
N PRO A 27 -0.99 4.19 16.05
CA PRO A 27 -1.18 2.80 16.45
C PRO A 27 -2.03 2.62 17.71
N GLY A 28 -1.78 3.42 18.75
CA GLY A 28 -2.53 3.32 20.02
C GLY A 28 -3.99 3.76 19.92
N VAL A 29 -4.36 4.52 18.88
CA VAL A 29 -5.78 4.80 18.58
C VAL A 29 -6.39 3.64 17.80
N ALA A 30 -5.65 3.08 16.85
CA ALA A 30 -6.08 1.89 16.11
C ALA A 30 -6.37 0.70 17.04
N GLU A 31 -5.53 0.45 18.05
CA GLU A 31 -5.75 -0.59 19.08
C GLU A 31 -7.07 -0.40 19.82
N LYS A 32 -7.38 0.82 20.23
CA LYS A 32 -8.62 1.15 20.97
C LYS A 32 -9.86 1.00 20.09
N VAL A 33 -9.76 1.39 18.83
CA VAL A 33 -10.86 1.29 17.86
C VAL A 33 -11.13 -0.17 17.48
N LEU A 34 -10.08 -0.97 17.31
CA LEU A 34 -10.18 -2.38 16.93
C LEU A 34 -10.35 -3.32 18.14
N ASN A 35 -10.21 -2.78 19.35
CA ASN A 35 -10.28 -3.51 20.61
C ASN A 35 -9.36 -4.75 20.64
N THR A 36 -8.17 -4.61 20.05
CA THR A 36 -7.17 -5.67 19.90
C THR A 36 -5.76 -5.08 19.93
N SER A 37 -4.80 -5.84 20.46
CA SER A 37 -3.39 -5.44 20.45
C SER A 37 -2.83 -5.54 19.03
N LEU A 38 -2.13 -4.50 18.59
CA LEU A 38 -1.51 -4.53 17.28
C LEU A 38 -0.16 -5.25 17.36
N PRO A 39 0.23 -5.95 16.28
CA PRO A 39 1.57 -6.52 16.19
C PRO A 39 2.62 -5.39 16.26
N ASP A 40 3.89 -5.78 16.40
CA ASP A 40 5.04 -4.88 16.43
C ASP A 40 4.89 -3.64 15.50
N ALA A 41 5.43 -2.51 15.95
CA ALA A 41 5.22 -1.20 15.34
C ALA A 41 5.54 -1.18 13.83
N ALA A 42 6.52 -1.97 13.37
CA ALA A 42 6.88 -2.01 11.96
C ALA A 42 5.83 -2.74 11.10
N LEU A 43 5.29 -3.86 11.60
CA LEU A 43 4.19 -4.57 10.94
C LEU A 43 2.96 -3.67 10.84
N ASN A 44 2.69 -2.89 11.90
CA ASN A 44 1.56 -1.98 11.90
C ASN A 44 1.72 -0.83 10.89
N MET A 45 2.91 -0.22 10.81
CA MET A 45 3.22 0.75 9.77
C MET A 45 3.06 0.15 8.36
N LEU A 46 3.38 -1.13 8.19
CA LEU A 46 3.18 -1.82 6.93
C LEU A 46 1.72 -1.96 6.55
N TYR A 47 0.88 -2.39 7.48
CA TYR A 47 -0.57 -2.46 7.27
C TYR A 47 -1.16 -1.07 6.98
N GLY A 48 -0.60 -0.03 7.61
CA GLY A 48 -0.93 1.36 7.31
C GLY A 48 -0.65 1.74 5.85
N GLN A 49 0.58 1.45 5.39
CA GLN A 49 1.01 1.76 4.03
C GLN A 49 0.22 0.97 2.98
N LEU A 50 -0.03 -0.32 3.24
CA LEU A 50 -0.81 -1.20 2.36
C LEU A 50 -2.27 -0.73 2.26
N SER A 51 -2.87 -0.32 3.38
CA SER A 51 -4.24 0.22 3.42
C SER A 51 -4.33 1.54 2.66
N LEU A 52 -3.38 2.47 2.83
CA LEU A 52 -3.33 3.72 2.07
C LEU A 52 -3.16 3.48 0.56
N THR A 53 -2.41 2.45 0.18
CA THR A 53 -2.22 2.01 -1.21
C THR A 53 -3.53 1.56 -1.84
N PHE A 54 -4.26 0.69 -1.14
CA PHE A 54 -5.55 0.21 -1.60
C PHE A 54 -6.60 1.32 -1.61
N ALA A 55 -6.53 2.24 -0.65
CA ALA A 55 -7.39 3.42 -0.64
C ALA A 55 -7.20 4.26 -1.91
N TYR A 56 -5.94 4.56 -2.25
CA TYR A 56 -5.61 5.33 -3.42
C TYR A 56 -5.92 4.58 -4.73
N THR A 57 -5.74 3.25 -4.74
CA THR A 57 -6.18 2.37 -5.83
C THR A 57 -7.69 2.44 -6.05
N ALA A 58 -8.48 2.37 -4.98
CA ALA A 58 -9.93 2.47 -5.05
C ALA A 58 -10.38 3.85 -5.58
N PHE A 59 -9.70 4.93 -5.19
CA PHE A 59 -9.93 6.26 -5.75
C PHE A 59 -9.65 6.37 -7.24
N LEU A 60 -8.54 5.80 -7.71
CA LEU A 60 -8.18 5.83 -9.13
C LEU A 60 -9.13 4.97 -9.96
N ALA A 61 -9.49 3.79 -9.47
CA ALA A 61 -10.50 2.93 -10.07
C ALA A 61 -11.87 3.63 -10.14
N ALA A 62 -12.24 4.40 -9.09
CA ALA A 62 -13.49 5.16 -9.06
C ALA A 62 -13.59 6.24 -10.14
N ARG A 63 -12.46 6.68 -10.74
CA ARG A 63 -12.46 7.72 -11.77
C ARG A 63 -12.62 7.21 -13.21
N GLY A 64 -12.42 5.91 -13.46
CA GLY A 64 -12.51 5.30 -14.81
C GLY A 64 -11.45 5.84 -15.80
N GLY A 65 -11.40 5.29 -17.02
CA GLY A 65 -10.47 5.71 -18.08
C GLY A 65 -8.99 5.42 -17.77
N ASP A 66 -8.07 6.36 -18.07
CA ASP A 66 -6.63 6.44 -17.73
C ASP A 66 -6.23 5.96 -16.31
N GLY A 67 -7.20 5.70 -15.44
CA GLY A 67 -7.03 5.09 -14.13
C GLY A 67 -6.21 3.80 -14.15
N LEU A 68 -6.22 2.97 -15.21
CA LEU A 68 -5.41 1.75 -15.27
C LEU A 68 -3.91 2.03 -15.47
N SER A 69 -3.56 2.98 -16.34
CA SER A 69 -2.16 3.39 -16.55
C SER A 69 -1.62 4.17 -15.34
N LYS A 70 -2.49 4.97 -14.70
CA LYS A 70 -2.19 5.64 -13.42
C LYS A 70 -2.07 4.63 -12.28
N LEU A 71 -2.92 3.62 -12.23
CA LEU A 71 -2.88 2.53 -11.23
C LEU A 71 -1.54 1.80 -11.26
N SER A 72 -1.05 1.43 -12.44
CA SER A 72 0.25 0.78 -12.54
C SER A 72 1.41 1.68 -12.10
N ARG A 73 1.41 2.97 -12.47
CA ARG A 73 2.43 3.92 -11.98
C ARG A 73 2.43 4.02 -10.45
N VAL A 74 1.24 3.95 -9.86
CA VAL A 74 1.06 4.07 -8.42
C VAL A 74 1.53 2.82 -7.72
N ILE A 75 1.15 1.64 -8.19
CA ILE A 75 1.65 0.38 -7.66
C ILE A 75 3.17 0.31 -7.83
N PHE A 76 3.71 0.76 -8.96
CA PHE A 76 5.16 0.83 -9.21
C PHE A 76 5.88 1.74 -8.20
N ALA A 77 5.36 2.96 -7.98
CA ALA A 77 5.93 3.88 -6.99
C ALA A 77 5.92 3.28 -5.58
N LEU A 78 4.84 2.57 -5.25
CA LEU A 78 4.67 1.94 -3.96
C LEU A 78 5.56 0.72 -3.74
N THR A 79 5.65 -0.18 -4.70
CA THR A 79 6.54 -1.34 -4.60
C THR A 79 7.98 -0.86 -4.53
N THR A 80 8.35 0.18 -5.29
CA THR A 80 9.68 0.80 -5.22
C THR A 80 9.93 1.40 -3.84
N GLY A 81 8.97 2.15 -3.31
CA GLY A 81 9.05 2.75 -1.97
C GLY A 81 9.25 1.70 -0.87
N HIS A 82 8.48 0.60 -0.92
CA HIS A 82 8.65 -0.50 0.02
C HIS A 82 10.03 -1.15 -0.07
N VAL A 83 10.56 -1.37 -1.29
CA VAL A 83 11.92 -1.92 -1.46
C VAL A 83 12.97 -1.04 -0.80
N VAL A 84 12.89 0.28 -0.98
CA VAL A 84 13.83 1.23 -0.37
C VAL A 84 13.72 1.24 1.15
N VAL A 85 12.48 1.30 1.68
CA VAL A 85 12.24 1.37 3.12
C VAL A 85 12.67 0.10 3.83
N PHE A 86 12.28 -1.07 3.32
CA PHE A 86 12.68 -2.35 3.91
C PHE A 86 14.17 -2.61 3.76
N GLY A 87 14.77 -2.23 2.62
CA GLY A 87 16.20 -2.33 2.43
C GLY A 87 16.96 -1.51 3.47
N TYR A 88 16.52 -0.27 3.69
CA TYR A 88 17.07 0.60 4.73
C TYR A 88 16.91 0.00 6.13
N GLN A 89 15.71 -0.47 6.48
CA GLN A 89 15.43 -1.06 7.81
C GLN A 89 16.28 -2.30 8.09
N LEU A 90 16.52 -3.14 7.07
CA LEU A 90 17.44 -4.28 7.15
C LEU A 90 18.89 -3.83 7.33
N MET A 91 19.33 -2.83 6.55
CA MET A 91 20.70 -2.31 6.63
C MET A 91 21.01 -1.68 7.99
N THR A 92 20.03 -1.02 8.62
CA THR A 92 20.19 -0.39 9.92
C THR A 92 19.93 -1.33 11.10
N GLY A 93 19.57 -2.60 10.85
CA GLY A 93 19.24 -3.58 11.89
C GLY A 93 17.97 -3.24 12.69
N VAL A 94 17.07 -2.43 12.11
CA VAL A 94 15.78 -2.09 12.73
C VAL A 94 14.81 -3.27 12.64
N LEU A 95 14.92 -4.04 11.55
CA LEU A 95 14.19 -5.29 11.35
C LEU A 95 15.14 -6.40 10.97
N ASP A 96 14.83 -7.60 11.43
CA ASP A 96 15.51 -8.81 10.99
C ASP A 96 14.99 -9.27 9.62
N PHE A 97 15.78 -10.09 8.94
CA PHE A 97 15.40 -10.65 7.64
C PHE A 97 14.10 -11.45 7.69
N SER A 98 13.76 -12.08 8.82
CA SER A 98 12.47 -12.78 8.98
C SER A 98 11.27 -11.84 8.94
N GLN A 99 11.44 -10.57 9.29
CA GLN A 99 10.39 -9.55 9.36
C GLN A 99 10.29 -8.72 8.08
N ALA A 100 11.43 -8.32 7.50
CA ALA A 100 11.48 -7.45 6.33
C ALA A 100 11.83 -8.17 5.02
N GLY A 101 12.45 -9.36 5.08
CA GLY A 101 12.91 -10.11 3.90
C GLY A 101 11.79 -10.57 2.97
N PRO A 102 10.76 -11.29 3.46
CA PRO A 102 9.63 -11.70 2.62
C PRO A 102 8.92 -10.53 1.91
N PRO A 103 8.52 -9.43 2.60
CA PRO A 103 7.88 -8.32 1.93
C PRO A 103 8.84 -7.50 1.04
N LEU A 104 10.14 -7.40 1.35
CA LEU A 104 11.14 -6.79 0.47
C LEU A 104 11.22 -7.55 -0.87
N ILE A 105 11.33 -8.88 -0.83
CA ILE A 105 11.48 -9.71 -2.04
C ILE A 105 10.25 -9.57 -2.94
N ILE A 106 9.05 -9.65 -2.37
CA ILE A 106 7.80 -9.53 -3.12
C ILE A 106 7.69 -8.15 -3.78
N ASN A 107 7.98 -7.08 -3.05
CA ASN A 107 7.95 -5.73 -3.60
C ASN A 107 9.05 -5.49 -4.64
N ALA A 108 10.23 -6.10 -4.49
CA ALA A 108 11.30 -6.02 -5.47
C ALA A 108 10.90 -6.68 -6.79
N ILE A 109 10.31 -7.88 -6.73
CA ILE A 109 9.80 -8.58 -7.91
C ILE A 109 8.72 -7.76 -8.61
N PHE A 110 7.72 -7.25 -7.88
CA PHE A 110 6.69 -6.42 -8.50
C PHE A 110 7.23 -5.13 -9.08
N THR A 111 8.21 -4.51 -8.43
CA THR A 111 8.89 -3.31 -8.96
C THR A 111 9.56 -3.62 -10.30
N VAL A 112 10.31 -4.72 -10.40
CA VAL A 112 10.98 -5.12 -11.64
C VAL A 112 9.97 -5.44 -12.73
N LEU A 113 8.93 -6.21 -12.43
CA LEU A 113 7.89 -6.56 -13.39
C LEU A 113 7.15 -5.33 -13.92
N LEU A 114 6.74 -4.42 -13.02
CA LEU A 114 6.05 -3.18 -13.41
C LEU A 114 6.96 -2.20 -14.14
N PHE A 115 8.27 -2.21 -13.86
CA PHE A 115 9.25 -1.44 -14.62
C PHE A 115 9.40 -1.95 -16.06
N LEU A 116 9.52 -3.27 -16.23
CA LEU A 116 9.69 -3.93 -17.53
C LEU A 116 8.43 -3.78 -18.41
N PHE A 117 7.24 -4.05 -17.84
CA PHE A 117 5.97 -3.98 -18.56
C PHE A 117 5.33 -2.57 -18.55
N ARG A 118 6.08 -1.55 -18.10
CA ARG A 118 5.63 -0.16 -18.07
C ARG A 118 5.14 0.34 -19.43
N ARG A 119 5.73 -0.10 -20.54
CA ARG A 119 5.39 0.37 -21.89
C ARG A 119 4.01 -0.12 -22.34
N ASP A 120 3.62 -1.34 -21.99
CA ASP A 120 2.31 -1.92 -22.33
C ASP A 120 1.16 -1.30 -21.54
N ILE A 121 1.51 -0.61 -20.46
CA ILE A 121 0.60 0.08 -19.54
C ILE A 121 0.39 1.55 -19.95
N GLN A 122 1.31 2.11 -20.75
CA GLN A 122 1.25 3.48 -21.26
C GLN A 122 0.53 3.61 -22.61
N ALA A 123 0.18 2.49 -23.25
CA ALA A 123 -0.59 2.41 -24.50
C ALA A 123 -2.09 2.48 -24.23
#